data_AF-A0A971WEP9-F1
#
_entry.id   AF-A0A971WEP9-F1
#
_cell.length_a   1.000
_cell.length_b   1.000
_cell.length_c   1.000
_cell.angle_alpha   90.00
_cell.angle_beta   90.00
_cell.angle_gamma   90.00
#
_symmetry.space_group_name_H-M   'P 1'
#
loop_
_entity.id
_entity.type
_entity.pdbx_description
1 polymer ?
#
loop_
_entity_poly.entity_id
_entity_poly.type
_entity_poly.pdbx_seq_one_letter_code
_entity_poly.pdbx_strand_id
1 'polypeptide(L)' 'TALTKYDEQLVRRLIEKVTVYEDKFTVEFKSGLTVDVVE' A
#
# COMPACT_ATOMS: atom_id res chain seq x y z
N THR A 1 -17.88 4.84 9.93
CA THR A 1 -16.72 5.75 10.06
C THR A 1 -16.06 5.86 8.70
N ALA A 2 -16.32 6.95 7.97
CA ALA A 2 -15.81 7.13 6.63
C ALA A 2 -14.39 7.71 6.69
N LEU A 3 -13.38 6.91 6.35
CA LEU A 3 -11.98 7.34 6.24
C LEU A 3 -11.78 8.05 4.90
N THR A 4 -12.12 9.33 4.82
CA THR A 4 -12.19 10.07 3.54
C THR A 4 -10.96 10.89 3.17
N LYS A 5 -9.92 10.96 4.01
CA LYS A 5 -8.63 11.58 3.65
C LYS A 5 -7.47 10.91 4.36
N TYR A 6 -6.62 10.23 3.60
CA TYR A 6 -5.28 9.85 4.05
C TYR A 6 -4.28 10.89 3.53
N ASP A 7 -3.31 11.26 4.36
CA ASP A 7 -2.18 12.07 3.92
C ASP A 7 -1.24 11.18 3.08
N GLU A 8 -1.18 11.44 1.77
CA GLU A 8 -0.36 10.69 0.83
C GLU A 8 1.13 10.67 1.22
N GLN A 9 1.63 11.74 1.86
CA GLN A 9 3.01 11.76 2.33
C GLN A 9 3.23 10.80 3.50
N LEU A 10 2.28 10.69 4.43
CA LEU A 10 2.37 9.75 5.54
C LEU A 10 2.26 8.30 5.05
N VAL A 11 1.33 8.02 4.13
CA VAL A 11 1.17 6.67 3.55
C VAL A 11 2.45 6.21 2.84
N ARG A 12 3.07 7.09 2.03
CA ARG A 12 4.34 6.76 1.36
C ARG A 12 5.49 6.46 2.33
N ARG A 13 5.47 7.03 3.54
CA ARG A 13 6.51 6.73 4.56
C ARG A 13 6.36 5.35 5.18
N LEU A 14 5.15 4.80 5.20
CA LEU A 14 4.83 3.50 5.78
C LEU A 14 5.08 2.34 4.82
N ILE A 15 5.04 2.61 3.52
CA ILE A 15 5.35 1.63 2.47
C ILE A 15 6.86 1.38 2.48
N GLU A 16 7.23 0.12 2.46
CA GLU A 16 8.61 -0.35 2.30
C GLU A 16 8.90 -0.64 0.83
N LYS A 17 8.02 -1.39 0.17
CA LYS A 17 8.16 -1.75 -1.25
C LYS A 17 6.81 -1.91 -1.91
N VAL A 18 6.75 -1.58 -3.20
CA VAL A 18 5.64 -1.95 -4.09
C VAL A 18 6.20 -2.82 -5.20
N THR A 19 5.57 -3.98 -5.43
CA THR A 19 5.88 -4.88 -6.54
C THR A 19 4.70 -4.89 -7.50
N VAL A 20 4.97 -4.61 -8.77
CA VAL A 20 3.96 -4.55 -9.84
C VAL A 20 4.02 -5.84 -10.65
N TYR A 21 2.87 -6.48 -10.81
CA TYR A 21 2.66 -7.63 -11.69
C TYR A 21 1.73 -7.22 -12.84
N GLU A 22 1.48 -8.14 -13.78
CA GLU A 22 0.59 -7.87 -14.92
C GLU A 22 -0.88 -7.65 -14.50
N ASP A 23 -1.31 -8.32 -13.42
CA ASP A 23 -2.71 -8.40 -12.98
C ASP A 23 -2.95 -7.86 -11.55
N LYS A 24 -1.87 -7.50 -10.84
CA LYS A 24 -1.95 -7.06 -9.44
C LYS A 24 -0.77 -6.23 -8.98
N PHE A 25 -0.93 -5.64 -7.80
CA PHE A 25 0.12 -4.98 -7.05
C PHE A 25 0.25 -5.64 -5.67
N THR A 26 1.48 -5.85 -5.23
CA THR A 26 1.76 -6.23 -3.85
C THR A 26 2.44 -5.08 -3.14
N VAL A 27 1.83 -4.60 -2.06
CA VAL A 27 2.34 -3.52 -1.21
C VAL A 27 2.83 -4.11 0.10
N GLU A 28 4.11 -3.91 0.37
CA GLU A 28 4.76 -4.29 1.63
C GLU A 28 4.96 -3.04 2.48
N PHE A 29 4.46 -3.07 3.71
CA PHE A 29 4.63 -2.00 4.69
C PHE A 29 5.78 -2.33 5.64
N LYS A 30 6.42 -1.30 6.20
CA LYS A 30 7.51 -1.42 7.17
C LYS A 30 7.17 -2.20 8.44
N SER A 31 5.88 -2.42 8.70
CA SER A 31 5.40 -3.29 9.77
C SER A 31 5.50 -4.78 9.44
N GLY A 32 5.93 -5.14 8.22
CA GLY A 32 5.85 -6.49 7.67
C GLY A 32 4.47 -6.88 7.13
N LEU A 33 3.49 -5.96 7.17
CA LEU A 33 2.17 -6.20 6.57
C LEU A 33 2.30 -6.23 5.04
N THR A 34 1.76 -7.28 4.43
CA THR A 34 1.67 -7.41 2.97
C THR A 34 0.22 -7.35 2.55
N VAL A 35 -0.09 -6.53 1.53
CA VAL A 35 -1.43 -6.39 0.95
C VAL A 35 -1.35 -6.59 -0.55
N ASP A 36 -2.19 -7.47 -1.07
CA ASP A 36 -2.39 -7.65 -2.51
C ASP A 36 -3.58 -6.80 -2.96
N VAL A 37 -3.36 -6.02 -4.01
CA VAL A 37 -4.36 -5.21 -4.70
C VAL A 37 -4.53 -5.80 -6.09
N VAL A 38 -5.65 -6.48 -6.29
CA VAL A 38 -6.09 -6.96 -7.60
C VAL A 38 -6.76 -5.80 -8.36
N GLU A 39 -6.52 -5.73 -9.66
CA GLU A 39 -7.22 -4.80 -10.57
C GLU A 39 -8.74 -5.04 -10.60
#